data_AF-A0A8T2JVR7-F1
#
_entry.id   AF-A0A8T2JVR7-F1
#
_cell.length_a   1.000
_cell.length_b   1.000
_cell.length_c   1.000
_cell.angle_alpha   90.00
_cell.angle_beta   90.00
_cell.angle_gamma   90.00
#
_symmetry.space_group_name_H-M   'P 1'
#
loop_
_entity.id
_entity.type
_entity.pdbx_description
1 polymer ?
#
loop_
_entity_poly.entity_id
_entity_poly.type
_entity_poly.pdbx_seq_one_letter_code
_entity_poly.pdbx_strand_id
1 'polypeptide(L)'
;MAHPSQIIFYGATILITFFLVSFNIHWSEKSLLNERKKDIDHCPGEPVRDTITPLKGQKAFIIAPYYDNRKENVIRILGIVHHKEVVELYCHFCCSVNKTIPTTRAEIQMHQDRFGFPYGLSDIICAEPPNCKPKHVFVHWNSQHTANLTKFPIRNRERGEFKANFTVCISTMFGNYSNILQFIQTIEMYKILGAQKVDVYLNNCSQHMAEVLQFYRREGTVEIIPWHIHRYLKISNSWRLRTMIKNSGITATISHVE
;
A
#
# COMPACT_ATOMS: atom_id res chain seq x y z
N MET A 1 -73.49 -18.63 12.26
CA MET A 1 -73.05 -17.22 12.25
C MET A 1 -71.80 -17.12 13.12
N ALA A 2 -70.62 -17.01 12.52
CA ALA A 2 -69.38 -16.83 13.27
C ALA A 2 -69.34 -15.40 13.83
N HIS A 3 -69.06 -15.26 15.13
CA HIS A 3 -69.05 -13.99 15.84
C HIS A 3 -67.95 -13.08 15.24
N PRO A 4 -68.22 -11.79 14.93
CA PRO A 4 -67.27 -10.89 14.25
C PRO A 4 -65.94 -10.71 15.00
N SER A 5 -65.92 -10.94 16.31
CA SER A 5 -64.71 -10.92 17.14
C SER A 5 -63.74 -12.08 16.85
N GLN A 6 -64.25 -13.27 16.48
CA GLN A 6 -63.40 -14.43 16.21
C GLN A 6 -62.64 -14.30 14.89
N ILE A 7 -63.27 -13.74 13.85
CA ILE A 7 -62.64 -13.54 12.52
C ILE A 7 -61.48 -12.54 12.62
N ILE A 8 -61.64 -11.46 13.39
CA ILE A 8 -60.58 -10.47 13.63
C ILE A 8 -59.40 -11.11 14.38
N PHE A 9 -59.68 -11.96 15.37
CA PHE A 9 -58.66 -12.64 16.15
C PHE A 9 -57.83 -13.61 15.30
N TYR A 10 -58.50 -14.44 14.48
CA TYR A 10 -57.80 -15.34 13.56
C TYR A 10 -57.01 -14.58 12.48
N GLY A 11 -57.54 -13.50 11.93
CA GLY A 11 -56.81 -12.63 10.99
C GLY A 11 -55.56 -12.00 11.59
N ALA A 12 -55.64 -11.52 12.83
CA ALA A 12 -54.50 -10.96 13.55
C ALA A 12 -53.40 -12.00 13.83
N THR A 13 -53.79 -13.23 14.22
CA THR A 13 -52.81 -14.31 14.43
C THR A 13 -52.07 -14.71 13.17
N ILE A 14 -52.75 -14.75 12.01
CA ILE A 14 -52.13 -15.07 10.71
C ILE A 14 -51.16 -13.96 10.28
N LEU A 15 -51.49 -12.70 10.50
CA LEU A 15 -50.58 -11.58 10.20
C LEU A 15 -49.33 -11.63 11.09
N ILE A 16 -49.49 -11.89 12.39
CA ILE A 16 -48.36 -12.00 13.33
C ILE A 16 -47.44 -13.17 12.93
N THR A 17 -48.00 -14.33 12.57
CA THR A 17 -47.17 -15.47 12.13
C THR A 17 -46.46 -15.17 10.82
N PHE A 18 -47.11 -14.51 9.86
CA PHE A 18 -46.46 -14.08 8.61
C PHE A 18 -45.31 -13.10 8.87
N PHE A 19 -45.50 -12.12 9.76
CA PHE A 19 -44.45 -11.18 10.14
C PHE A 19 -43.27 -11.88 10.82
N LEU A 20 -43.53 -12.79 11.75
CA LEU A 20 -42.49 -13.55 12.44
C LEU A 20 -41.71 -14.45 11.45
N VAL A 21 -42.40 -15.13 10.53
CA VAL A 21 -41.74 -15.96 9.51
C VAL A 21 -40.90 -15.11 8.57
N SER A 22 -41.44 -13.98 8.08
CA SER A 22 -40.72 -13.08 7.17
C SER A 22 -39.49 -12.45 7.84
N PHE A 23 -39.61 -12.08 9.11
CA PHE A 23 -38.49 -11.56 9.91
C PHE A 23 -37.41 -12.63 10.14
N ASN A 24 -37.80 -13.88 10.44
CA ASN A 24 -36.85 -14.99 10.59
C ASN A 24 -36.13 -15.34 9.28
N ILE A 25 -36.83 -15.33 8.14
CA ILE A 25 -36.22 -15.57 6.82
C ILE A 25 -35.21 -14.45 6.50
N HIS A 26 -35.61 -13.18 6.66
CA HIS A 26 -34.73 -12.05 6.42
C HIS A 26 -33.49 -12.05 7.34
N TRP A 27 -33.70 -12.36 8.62
CA TRP A 27 -32.61 -12.44 9.60
C TRP A 27 -31.66 -13.61 9.29
N SER A 28 -32.20 -14.74 8.85
CA SER A 28 -31.44 -15.91 8.38
C SER A 28 -30.60 -15.59 7.14
N GLU A 29 -31.18 -14.96 6.10
CA GLU A 29 -30.44 -14.54 4.90
C GLU A 29 -29.31 -13.56 5.24
N LYS A 30 -29.58 -12.59 6.11
CA LYS A 30 -28.58 -11.62 6.56
C LYS A 30 -27.44 -12.28 7.34
N SER A 31 -27.75 -13.26 8.19
CA SER A 31 -26.76 -14.08 8.91
C SER A 31 -25.88 -14.86 7.93
N LEU A 32 -26.48 -15.49 6.93
CA LEU A 32 -25.80 -16.30 5.92
C LEU A 32 -24.89 -15.45 5.01
N LEU A 33 -25.31 -14.23 4.67
CA LEU A 33 -24.46 -13.26 3.96
C LEU A 33 -23.28 -12.80 4.83
N ASN A 34 -23.49 -12.62 6.13
CA ASN A 34 -22.45 -12.16 7.05
C ASN A 34 -21.40 -13.26 7.30
N GLU A 35 -21.82 -14.51 7.45
CA GLU A 35 -20.92 -15.67 7.51
C GLU A 35 -20.14 -15.86 6.20
N ARG A 36 -20.81 -15.72 5.03
CA ARG A 36 -20.14 -15.78 3.72
C ARG A 36 -19.09 -14.69 3.56
N LYS A 37 -19.37 -13.48 4.07
CA LYS A 37 -18.41 -12.35 4.07
C LYS A 37 -17.21 -12.63 4.99
N LYS A 38 -17.44 -13.25 6.14
CA LYS A 38 -16.41 -13.62 7.12
C LYS A 38 -15.47 -14.72 6.62
N ASP A 39 -16.00 -15.70 5.89
CA ASP A 39 -15.22 -16.78 5.23
C ASP A 39 -14.40 -16.24 4.04
N ILE A 40 -14.89 -15.22 3.34
CA ILE A 40 -14.17 -14.55 2.24
C ILE A 40 -12.97 -13.73 2.72
N ASP A 41 -13.01 -13.18 3.94
CA ASP A 41 -11.98 -12.29 4.47
C ASP A 41 -10.80 -13.02 5.17
N HIS A 42 -10.84 -14.35 5.33
CA HIS A 42 -9.76 -15.12 5.94
C HIS A 42 -8.64 -15.45 4.92
N CYS A 43 -7.74 -14.48 4.69
CA CYS A 43 -6.55 -14.69 3.86
C CYS A 43 -5.32 -14.97 4.72
N PRO A 44 -4.66 -16.12 4.54
CA PRO A 44 -3.44 -16.47 5.26
C PRO A 44 -2.29 -15.54 4.85
N GLY A 45 -1.44 -15.17 5.82
CA GLY A 45 -0.24 -14.38 5.58
C GLY A 45 0.05 -13.37 6.67
N GLU A 46 1.32 -13.00 6.79
CA GLU A 46 1.77 -12.05 7.80
C GLU A 46 1.60 -10.60 7.30
N PRO A 47 1.09 -9.67 8.13
CA PRO A 47 1.00 -8.27 7.74
C PRO A 47 2.39 -7.68 7.54
N VAL A 48 2.53 -6.83 6.52
CA VAL A 48 3.74 -6.02 6.33
C VAL A 48 4.02 -5.14 7.55
N ARG A 49 5.29 -5.09 7.99
CA ARG A 49 5.73 -4.34 9.17
C ARG A 49 6.61 -3.13 8.85
N ASP A 50 7.33 -3.17 7.73
CA ASP A 50 8.30 -2.16 7.33
C ASP A 50 7.87 -1.44 6.05
N THR A 51 8.38 -0.23 5.83
CA THR A 51 8.16 0.57 4.61
C THR A 51 8.77 -0.08 3.36
N ILE A 52 9.80 -0.91 3.54
CA ILE A 52 10.48 -1.64 2.46
C ILE A 52 10.55 -3.11 2.87
N THR A 53 9.95 -3.97 2.06
CA THR A 53 9.86 -5.41 2.33
C THR A 53 10.60 -6.20 1.27
N PRO A 54 11.67 -6.95 1.61
CA PRO A 54 12.35 -7.83 0.66
C PRO A 54 11.45 -9.01 0.27
N LEU A 55 11.41 -9.34 -1.02
CA LEU A 55 10.79 -10.58 -1.49
C LEU A 55 11.78 -11.73 -1.29
N LYS A 56 11.39 -12.72 -0.49
CA LYS A 56 12.22 -13.90 -0.20
C LYS A 56 12.63 -14.60 -1.50
N GLY A 57 13.93 -14.88 -1.63
CA GLY A 57 14.50 -15.57 -2.80
C GLY A 57 14.56 -14.74 -4.08
N GLN A 58 14.29 -13.43 -4.01
CA GLN A 58 14.30 -12.54 -5.16
C GLN A 58 15.08 -11.26 -4.86
N LYS A 59 15.72 -10.70 -5.89
CA LYS A 59 16.35 -9.38 -5.82
C LYS A 59 15.32 -8.27 -6.09
N ALA A 60 14.24 -8.28 -5.32
CA ALA A 60 13.14 -7.33 -5.39
C ALA A 60 12.68 -6.91 -4.00
N PHE A 61 12.27 -5.65 -3.88
CA PHE A 61 11.75 -5.06 -2.65
C PHE A 61 10.41 -4.38 -2.95
N ILE A 62 9.41 -4.62 -2.11
CA ILE A 62 8.08 -4.02 -2.20
C ILE A 62 8.00 -2.85 -1.25
N ILE A 63 7.53 -1.70 -1.75
CA ILE A 63 7.29 -0.50 -0.95
C ILE A 63 5.80 -0.46 -0.55
N ALA A 64 4.91 -0.29 -1.53
CA ALA A 64 3.47 -0.26 -1.27
C ALA A 64 2.63 -0.49 -2.54
N PRO A 65 1.50 -1.22 -2.43
CA PRO A 65 0.52 -1.34 -3.49
C PRO A 65 -0.55 -0.24 -3.43
N TYR A 66 -0.94 0.26 -4.59
CA TYR A 66 -1.95 1.29 -4.78
C TYR A 66 -2.99 0.86 -5.81
N TYR A 67 -4.25 1.15 -5.53
CA TYR A 67 -5.29 1.04 -6.55
C TYR A 67 -5.13 2.18 -7.56
N ASP A 68 -5.02 1.83 -8.85
CA ASP A 68 -4.88 2.76 -9.95
C ASP A 68 -5.98 2.46 -10.96
N ASN A 69 -6.86 3.44 -11.19
CA ASN A 69 -7.99 3.34 -12.11
C ASN A 69 -7.95 4.42 -13.21
N ARG A 70 -6.77 5.00 -13.47
CA ARG A 70 -6.61 6.09 -14.46
C ARG A 70 -6.81 5.62 -15.90
N LYS A 71 -6.48 4.37 -16.20
CA LYS A 71 -6.66 3.76 -17.53
C LYS A 71 -7.48 2.47 -17.41
N GLU A 72 -6.98 1.54 -16.61
CA GLU A 72 -7.61 0.26 -16.29
C GLU A 72 -7.58 0.08 -14.78
N ASN A 73 -8.42 -0.80 -14.24
CA ASN A 73 -8.40 -1.12 -12.81
C ASN A 73 -7.24 -2.08 -12.54
N VAL A 74 -6.13 -1.53 -12.05
CA VAL A 74 -4.92 -2.29 -11.74
C VAL A 74 -4.47 -2.00 -10.32
N ILE A 75 -3.73 -2.94 -9.74
CA ILE A 75 -2.94 -2.70 -8.55
C ILE A 75 -1.52 -2.37 -9.00
N ARG A 76 -1.13 -1.11 -8.84
CA ARG A 76 0.23 -0.62 -9.10
C ARG A 76 1.04 -0.69 -7.81
N ILE A 77 2.08 -1.51 -7.82
CA ILE A 77 2.93 -1.73 -6.65
C ILE A 77 4.26 -1.04 -6.89
N LEU A 78 4.58 -0.06 -6.03
CA LEU A 78 5.89 0.58 -6.05
C LEU A 78 6.92 -0.40 -5.47
N GLY A 79 8.00 -0.62 -6.20
CA GLY A 79 9.06 -1.52 -5.77
C GLY A 79 10.44 -1.13 -6.30
N ILE A 80 11.46 -1.80 -5.77
CA ILE A 80 12.84 -1.68 -6.23
C ILE A 80 13.25 -3.06 -6.75
N VAL A 81 13.61 -3.14 -8.02
CA VAL A 81 13.79 -4.43 -8.71
C VAL A 81 15.15 -4.49 -9.39
N HIS A 82 15.80 -5.65 -9.33
CA HIS A 82 17.01 -5.90 -10.10
C HIS A 82 16.70 -6.12 -11.58
N HIS A 83 17.26 -5.29 -12.46
CA HIS A 83 16.88 -5.20 -13.88
C HIS A 83 17.11 -6.46 -14.73
N LYS A 84 17.91 -7.42 -14.25
CA LYS A 84 18.23 -8.68 -14.96
C LYS A 84 17.85 -9.94 -14.24
N GLU A 85 17.74 -9.90 -12.91
CA GLU A 85 17.60 -11.12 -12.10
C GLU A 85 16.17 -11.38 -11.67
N VAL A 86 15.31 -10.37 -11.78
CA VAL A 86 13.88 -10.52 -11.52
C VAL A 86 13.19 -10.50 -12.88
N VAL A 87 12.79 -11.68 -13.33
CA VAL A 87 12.17 -11.87 -14.65
C VAL A 87 10.65 -11.87 -14.54
N GLU A 88 10.11 -12.53 -13.51
CA GLU A 88 8.67 -12.71 -13.34
C GLU A 88 8.26 -12.53 -11.88
N LEU A 89 7.13 -11.86 -11.69
CA LEU A 89 6.43 -11.74 -10.42
C LEU A 89 4.94 -11.98 -10.67
N TYR A 90 4.25 -12.41 -9.63
CA TYR A 90 2.82 -12.69 -9.63
C TYR A 90 2.17 -12.00 -8.43
N CYS A 91 1.01 -11.41 -8.66
CA CYS A 91 0.14 -10.89 -7.63
C CYS A 91 -0.92 -11.91 -7.29
N HIS A 92 -0.99 -12.28 -6.03
CA HIS A 92 -2.04 -13.12 -5.47
C HIS A 92 -3.02 -12.22 -4.74
N PHE A 93 -4.30 -12.28 -5.09
CA PHE A 93 -5.31 -11.40 -4.54
C PHE A 93 -6.12 -12.11 -3.47
N CYS A 94 -6.23 -11.46 -2.31
CA CYS A 94 -7.05 -11.92 -1.21
C CYS A 94 -8.54 -11.82 -1.57
N CYS A 95 -9.02 -12.85 -2.26
CA CYS A 95 -10.35 -12.98 -2.83
C CYS A 95 -10.73 -14.46 -2.75
N SER A 96 -11.51 -14.92 -1.76
CA SER A 96 -11.96 -16.32 -1.74
C SER A 96 -13.10 -16.56 -2.74
N VAL A 97 -12.81 -16.42 -4.03
CA VAL A 97 -13.72 -16.88 -5.08
C VAL A 97 -13.50 -18.39 -5.21
N ASN A 98 -14.52 -19.20 -4.87
CA ASN A 98 -14.46 -20.66 -4.93
C ASN A 98 -13.29 -21.29 -4.15
N LYS A 99 -12.86 -20.69 -3.03
CA LYS A 99 -11.69 -21.12 -2.22
C LYS A 99 -10.34 -21.05 -2.94
N THR A 100 -10.27 -20.41 -4.09
CA THR A 100 -9.02 -20.19 -4.83
C THR A 100 -8.57 -18.74 -4.68
N ILE A 101 -7.26 -18.52 -4.59
CA ILE A 101 -6.65 -17.18 -4.55
C ILE A 101 -6.36 -16.76 -6.00
N PRO A 102 -7.09 -15.79 -6.58
CA PRO A 102 -6.84 -15.32 -7.93
C PRO A 102 -5.41 -14.82 -8.07
N THR A 103 -4.74 -15.28 -9.11
CA THR A 103 -3.33 -14.97 -9.37
C THR A 103 -3.20 -14.32 -10.73
N THR A 104 -2.54 -13.17 -10.79
CA THR A 104 -2.27 -12.45 -12.03
C THR A 104 -0.77 -12.29 -12.20
N ARG A 105 -0.26 -12.50 -13.42
CA ARG A 105 1.13 -12.19 -13.75
C ARG A 105 1.34 -10.68 -13.70
N ALA A 106 2.41 -10.25 -13.04
CA ALA A 106 2.76 -8.84 -12.97
C ALA A 106 3.52 -8.38 -14.21
N GLU A 107 3.20 -7.18 -14.68
CA GLU A 107 4.05 -6.42 -15.60
C GLU A 107 5.02 -5.57 -14.79
N ILE A 108 6.32 -5.72 -15.03
CA ILE A 108 7.37 -4.95 -14.32
C ILE A 108 7.82 -3.81 -15.23
N GLN A 109 7.40 -2.59 -14.90
CA GLN A 109 7.81 -1.36 -15.59
C GLN A 109 8.90 -0.65 -14.79
N MET A 110 10.16 -0.84 -15.19
CA MET A 110 11.29 -0.17 -14.57
C MET A 110 11.43 1.28 -15.05
N HIS A 111 11.65 2.20 -14.12
CA HIS A 111 11.84 3.61 -14.41
C HIS A 111 13.21 3.85 -15.08
N GLN A 112 13.26 4.85 -15.97
CA GLN A 112 14.44 5.11 -16.82
C GLN A 112 15.62 5.73 -16.05
N ASP A 113 15.36 6.33 -14.89
CA ASP A 113 16.30 6.99 -13.98
C ASP A 113 17.12 6.00 -13.13
N ARG A 114 17.38 4.80 -13.66
CA ARG A 114 18.26 3.80 -13.04
C ARG A 114 19.74 4.21 -13.11
N PHE A 115 20.13 5.12 -13.99
CA PHE A 115 21.53 5.58 -14.18
C PHE A 115 22.57 4.44 -14.30
N GLY A 116 22.17 3.31 -14.88
CA GLY A 116 23.04 2.14 -15.07
C GLY A 116 23.25 1.26 -13.84
N PHE A 117 22.59 1.54 -12.71
CA PHE A 117 22.69 0.74 -11.49
C PHE A 117 21.87 -0.56 -11.52
N PRO A 118 22.29 -1.64 -10.87
CA PRO A 118 21.62 -2.94 -10.97
C PRO A 118 20.15 -2.94 -10.54
N TYR A 119 19.80 -2.09 -9.57
CA TYR A 119 18.44 -1.91 -9.06
C TYR A 119 17.84 -0.60 -9.58
N GLY A 120 16.56 -0.63 -9.94
CA GLY A 120 15.79 0.55 -10.33
C GLY A 120 14.44 0.60 -9.63
N LEU A 121 13.94 1.82 -9.42
CA LEU A 121 12.53 2.02 -9.06
C LEU A 121 11.67 1.42 -10.18
N SER A 122 10.67 0.66 -9.81
CA SER A 122 9.82 -0.07 -10.75
C SER A 122 8.37 -0.06 -10.28
N ASP A 123 7.46 0.05 -11.23
CA ASP A 123 6.06 -0.23 -11.03
C ASP A 123 5.82 -1.70 -11.37
N ILE A 124 5.38 -2.48 -10.38
CA ILE A 124 4.94 -3.86 -10.56
C ILE A 124 3.42 -3.80 -10.67
N ILE A 125 2.89 -3.99 -11.89
CA ILE A 125 1.49 -3.73 -12.23
C ILE A 125 0.77 -5.06 -12.37
N CYS A 126 -0.34 -5.21 -11.66
CA CYS A 126 -1.17 -6.42 -11.71
C CYS A 126 -2.61 -6.05 -12.03
N ALA A 127 -3.17 -6.66 -13.08
CA ALA A 127 -4.59 -6.50 -13.40
C ALA A 127 -5.46 -7.03 -12.25
N GLU A 128 -6.46 -6.23 -11.86
CA GLU A 128 -7.38 -6.60 -10.81
C GLU A 128 -8.34 -7.72 -11.30
N PRO A 129 -8.51 -8.82 -10.55
CA PRO A 129 -9.41 -9.89 -10.94
C PRO A 129 -10.87 -9.39 -11.06
N PRO A 130 -11.61 -9.80 -12.11
CA PRO A 130 -13.00 -9.43 -12.25
C PRO A 130 -13.82 -9.99 -11.08
N ASN A 131 -14.85 -9.26 -10.66
CA ASN A 131 -15.74 -9.62 -9.55
C ASN A 131 -15.07 -9.73 -8.17
N CYS A 132 -13.82 -9.29 -8.02
CA CYS A 132 -13.19 -9.14 -6.72
C CYS A 132 -12.74 -7.70 -6.47
N LYS A 133 -12.94 -7.24 -5.24
CA LYS A 133 -12.38 -5.99 -4.72
C LYS A 133 -11.40 -6.31 -3.59
N PRO A 134 -10.16 -6.76 -3.89
CA PRO A 134 -9.18 -7.13 -2.87
C PRO A 134 -8.80 -5.91 -2.00
N LYS A 135 -8.71 -6.12 -0.68
CA LYS A 135 -8.12 -5.12 0.24
C LYS A 135 -6.62 -5.32 0.42
N HIS A 136 -6.13 -6.51 0.07
CA HIS A 136 -4.75 -6.90 0.22
C HIS A 136 -4.29 -7.67 -1.00
N VAL A 137 -2.99 -7.55 -1.29
CA VAL A 137 -2.29 -8.30 -2.32
C VAL A 137 -1.05 -8.94 -1.72
N PHE A 138 -0.67 -10.08 -2.26
CA PHE A 138 0.61 -10.71 -1.99
C PHE A 138 1.42 -10.74 -3.29
N VAL A 139 2.74 -10.59 -3.18
CA VAL A 139 3.64 -10.61 -4.35
C VAL A 139 4.63 -11.75 -4.18
N HIS A 140 4.75 -12.58 -5.21
CA HIS A 140 5.68 -13.71 -5.20
C HIS A 140 6.17 -14.05 -6.61
N TRP A 141 7.34 -14.68 -6.75
CA TRP A 141 7.90 -15.06 -8.05
C TRP A 141 7.27 -16.33 -8.64
N ASN A 142 6.72 -17.19 -7.78
CA ASN A 142 6.02 -18.42 -8.17
C ASN A 142 4.50 -18.20 -8.13
N SER A 143 3.83 -18.52 -9.24
CA SER A 143 2.38 -18.41 -9.43
C SER A 143 1.55 -19.41 -8.62
N GLN A 144 2.15 -20.51 -8.14
CA GLN A 144 1.47 -21.53 -7.35
C GLN A 144 1.71 -21.39 -5.84
N HIS A 145 2.58 -20.48 -5.42
CA HIS A 145 2.95 -20.34 -4.02
C HIS A 145 1.93 -19.48 -3.28
N THR A 146 1.18 -20.10 -2.36
CA THR A 146 0.11 -19.45 -1.59
C THR A 146 0.30 -19.50 -0.07
N ALA A 147 1.41 -20.06 0.42
CA ALA A 147 1.71 -20.20 1.84
C ALA A 147 2.76 -19.16 2.31
N ASN A 148 2.72 -18.75 3.58
CA ASN A 148 3.71 -17.85 4.20
C ASN A 148 3.96 -16.53 3.46
N LEU A 149 2.95 -16.02 2.77
CA LEU A 149 3.03 -14.80 1.99
C LEU A 149 2.93 -13.55 2.88
N THR A 150 3.66 -12.50 2.51
CA THR A 150 3.53 -11.18 3.14
C THR A 150 2.33 -10.44 2.56
N LYS A 151 1.43 -10.02 3.45
CA LYS A 151 0.16 -9.36 3.13
C LYS A 151 0.39 -7.85 3.04
N PHE A 152 0.23 -7.30 1.84
CA PHE A 152 0.34 -5.86 1.60
C PHE A 152 -1.06 -5.22 1.46
N PRO A 153 -1.40 -4.21 2.29
CA PRO A 153 -2.67 -3.50 2.16
C PRO A 153 -2.67 -2.61 0.92
N ILE A 154 -3.69 -2.76 0.08
CA ILE A 154 -3.87 -1.93 -1.12
C ILE A 154 -4.36 -0.54 -0.69
N ARG A 155 -3.52 0.46 -0.93
CA ARG A 155 -3.79 1.85 -0.55
C ARG A 155 -4.69 2.54 -1.57
N ASN A 156 -5.32 3.63 -1.13
CA ASN A 156 -6.10 4.57 -1.96
C ASN A 156 -7.31 3.95 -2.66
N ARG A 157 -7.83 2.84 -2.12
CA ARG A 157 -8.96 2.12 -2.72
C ARG A 157 -10.29 2.82 -2.49
N GLU A 158 -10.46 3.36 -1.29
CA GLU A 158 -11.55 4.25 -0.93
C GLU A 158 -11.01 5.69 -0.94
N ARG A 159 -11.82 6.65 -1.40
CA ARG A 159 -11.49 8.07 -1.25
C ARG A 159 -11.54 8.40 0.24
N GLY A 160 -10.37 8.44 0.87
CA GLY A 160 -10.21 9.03 2.18
C GLY A 160 -10.27 10.56 2.11
N GLU A 161 -10.54 11.19 3.24
CA GLU A 161 -10.39 12.63 3.38
C GLU A 161 -8.91 13.00 3.39
N PHE A 162 -8.56 14.01 2.60
CA PHE A 162 -7.22 14.57 2.63
C PHE A 162 -7.01 15.31 3.95
N LYS A 163 -5.97 14.93 4.70
CA LYS A 163 -5.59 15.61 5.95
C LYS A 163 -4.92 16.96 5.72
N ALA A 164 -4.49 17.24 4.49
CA ALA A 164 -3.82 18.45 4.07
C ALA A 164 -4.11 18.72 2.59
N ASN A 165 -4.27 20.00 2.25
CA ASN A 165 -4.48 20.49 0.88
C ASN A 165 -3.17 20.53 0.09
N PHE A 166 -2.04 20.78 0.76
CA PHE A 166 -0.73 20.80 0.14
C PHE A 166 0.31 20.12 1.03
N THR A 167 0.96 19.11 0.45
CA THR A 167 2.00 18.30 1.10
C THR A 167 3.24 18.25 0.21
N VAL A 168 4.41 18.19 0.84
CA VAL A 168 5.70 18.10 0.15
C VAL A 168 6.43 16.85 0.60
N CYS A 169 6.86 16.02 -0.34
CA CYS A 169 7.79 14.93 -0.05
C CYS A 169 9.23 15.41 -0.31
N ILE A 170 10.10 15.32 0.68
CA ILE A 170 11.53 15.57 0.47
C ILE A 170 12.29 14.26 0.24
N SER A 171 13.33 14.32 -0.59
CA SER A 171 14.19 13.17 -0.88
C SER A 171 14.76 12.56 0.41
N THR A 172 15.20 11.30 0.33
CA THR A 172 15.69 10.54 1.48
C THR A 172 16.79 11.27 2.24
N MET A 173 16.67 11.38 3.55
CA MET A 173 17.71 11.88 4.44
C MET A 173 18.65 10.73 4.82
N PHE A 174 19.88 10.73 4.30
CA PHE A 174 20.88 9.67 4.48
C PHE A 174 22.27 10.24 4.76
N GLY A 175 23.24 9.36 5.03
CA GLY A 175 24.64 9.71 5.17
C GLY A 175 24.96 10.47 6.46
N ASN A 176 24.21 10.22 7.54
CA ASN A 176 24.34 10.95 8.80
C ASN A 176 24.17 12.47 8.62
N TYR A 177 23.12 12.86 7.89
CA TYR A 177 22.84 14.26 7.56
C TYR A 177 22.87 15.17 8.80
N SER A 178 23.61 16.28 8.69
CA SER A 178 23.88 17.21 9.79
C SER A 178 23.76 18.68 9.40
N ASN A 179 23.33 19.01 8.18
CA ASN A 179 23.12 20.40 7.77
C ASN A 179 21.76 20.92 8.27
N ILE A 180 21.74 21.25 9.56
CA ILE A 180 20.53 21.63 10.30
C ILE A 180 19.93 22.94 9.77
N LEU A 181 20.77 23.95 9.54
CA LEU A 181 20.29 25.27 9.08
C LEU A 181 19.62 25.17 7.71
N GLN A 182 20.20 24.41 6.78
CA GLN A 182 19.59 24.17 5.48
C GLN A 182 18.25 23.46 5.59
N PHE A 183 18.13 22.48 6.50
CA PHE A 183 16.87 21.79 6.74
C PHE A 183 15.81 22.75 7.29
N ILE A 184 16.13 23.52 8.33
CA ILE A 184 15.21 24.50 8.93
C ILE A 184 14.74 25.51 7.88
N GLN A 185 15.67 26.11 7.13
CA GLN A 185 15.34 27.06 6.07
C GLN A 185 14.41 26.45 5.02
N THR A 186 14.65 25.19 4.64
CA THR A 186 13.81 24.48 3.66
C THR A 186 12.40 24.24 4.20
N ILE A 187 12.26 23.81 5.46
CA ILE A 187 10.94 23.59 6.07
C ILE A 187 10.17 24.90 6.22
N GLU A 188 10.81 25.98 6.71
CA GLU A 188 10.16 27.29 6.82
C GLU A 188 9.76 27.86 5.46
N MET A 189 10.60 27.68 4.43
CA MET A 189 10.24 28.04 3.07
C MET A 189 8.99 27.28 2.59
N TYR A 190 8.90 25.96 2.83
CA TYR A 190 7.70 25.20 2.47
C TYR A 190 6.45 25.68 3.20
N LYS A 191 6.57 26.06 4.49
CA LYS A 191 5.46 26.68 5.25
C LYS A 191 5.01 28.00 4.61
N ILE A 192 5.94 28.87 4.23
CA ILE A 192 5.65 30.15 3.54
C ILE A 192 4.94 29.88 2.20
N LEU A 193 5.31 28.81 1.48
CA LEU A 193 4.66 28.38 0.24
C LEU A 193 3.32 27.67 0.46
N GLY A 194 2.85 27.56 1.71
CA GLY A 194 1.54 27.00 2.07
C GLY A 194 1.53 25.50 2.32
N ALA A 195 2.69 24.84 2.41
CA ALA A 195 2.75 23.42 2.74
C ALA A 195 2.28 23.19 4.18
N GLN A 196 1.28 22.33 4.34
CA GLN A 196 0.75 21.97 5.66
C GLN A 196 1.44 20.74 6.23
N LYS A 197 2.02 19.91 5.36
CA LYS A 197 2.76 18.71 5.72
C LYS A 197 4.00 18.53 4.87
N VAL A 198 5.09 18.10 5.48
CA VAL A 198 6.34 17.72 4.83
C VAL A 198 6.72 16.30 5.24
N ASP A 199 6.74 15.39 4.28
CA ASP A 199 7.09 14.00 4.48
C ASP A 199 8.59 13.81 4.28
N VAL A 200 9.26 13.28 5.30
CA VAL A 200 10.71 13.07 5.34
C VAL A 200 11.00 11.58 5.41
N TYR A 201 11.57 11.03 4.33
CA TYR A 201 12.05 9.65 4.30
C TYR A 201 13.40 9.56 5.02
N LEU A 202 13.40 9.07 6.27
CA LEU A 202 14.57 9.08 7.14
C LEU A 202 15.30 7.73 7.09
N ASN A 203 16.55 7.77 6.64
CA ASN A 203 17.49 6.66 6.77
C ASN A 203 18.33 6.81 8.05
N ASN A 204 19.15 7.86 8.12
CA ASN A 204 19.92 8.24 9.32
C ASN A 204 20.26 9.74 9.31
N CYS A 205 20.49 10.30 10.49
CA CYS A 205 20.86 11.70 10.68
C CYS A 205 21.63 11.88 11.99
N SER A 206 22.29 13.03 12.14
CA SER A 206 22.97 13.38 13.39
C SER A 206 21.98 13.56 14.55
N GLN A 207 22.46 13.44 15.79
CA GLN A 207 21.62 13.62 16.99
C GLN A 207 20.91 14.99 17.02
N HIS A 208 21.64 16.07 16.74
CA HIS A 208 21.07 17.42 16.68
C HIS A 208 19.99 17.55 15.57
N MET A 209 20.18 16.88 14.43
CA MET A 209 19.15 16.84 13.38
C MET A 209 17.92 16.05 13.84
N ALA A 210 18.10 14.95 14.59
CA ALA A 210 16.98 14.20 15.14
C ALA A 210 16.12 15.05 16.09
N GLU A 211 16.73 15.91 16.91
CA GLU A 211 16.02 16.85 17.78
C GLU A 211 15.17 17.85 16.98
N VAL A 212 15.71 18.41 15.90
CA VAL A 212 14.99 19.32 15.01
C VAL A 212 13.84 18.60 14.27
N LEU A 213 14.05 17.37 13.81
CA LEU A 213 12.98 16.57 13.22
C LEU A 213 11.85 16.31 14.23
N GLN A 214 12.19 16.04 15.49
CA GLN A 214 11.19 15.85 16.55
C GLN A 214 10.46 17.15 16.93
N PHE A 215 11.12 18.30 16.83
CA PHE A 215 10.46 19.60 16.96
C PHE A 215 9.36 19.75 15.90
N TYR A 216 9.70 19.66 14.61
CA TYR A 216 8.72 19.82 13.53
C TYR A 216 7.66 18.71 13.47
N ARG A 217 7.99 17.50 13.95
CA ARG A 217 7.02 16.41 14.11
C ARG A 217 5.98 16.73 15.17
N ARG A 218 6.39 17.30 16.31
CA ARG A 218 5.48 17.72 17.39
C ARG A 218 4.65 18.94 17.00
N GLU A 219 5.24 19.88 16.28
CA GLU A 219 4.53 21.02 15.69
C GLU A 219 3.45 20.55 14.68
N GLY A 220 3.68 19.41 14.03
CA GLY A 220 2.75 18.79 13.09
C GLY A 220 3.11 19.00 11.62
N THR A 221 4.08 19.89 11.33
CA THR A 221 4.55 20.17 9.97
C THR A 221 5.25 18.97 9.34
N VAL A 222 6.07 18.23 10.08
CA VAL A 222 6.85 17.11 9.53
C VAL A 222 6.23 15.76 9.87
N GLU A 223 6.22 14.83 8.92
CA GLU A 223 6.01 13.40 9.16
C GLU A 223 7.27 12.63 8.76
N ILE A 224 7.72 11.77 9.67
CA ILE A 224 8.95 11.00 9.49
C ILE A 224 8.56 9.60 9.04
N ILE A 225 8.95 9.24 7.83
CA ILE A 225 8.74 7.92 7.24
C ILE A 225 10.05 7.14 7.39
N PRO A 226 10.10 6.04 8.18
CA PRO A 226 11.28 5.21 8.28
C PRO A 226 11.66 4.63 6.91
N TRP A 227 12.91 4.85 6.48
CA TRP A 227 13.41 4.45 5.16
C TRP A 227 14.73 3.69 5.30
N HIS A 228 14.65 2.48 5.86
CA HIS A 228 15.80 1.62 6.17
C HIS A 228 16.40 0.91 4.94
N ILE A 229 16.52 1.61 3.81
CA ILE A 229 17.00 1.04 2.55
C ILE A 229 18.44 0.49 2.65
N HIS A 230 19.27 1.06 3.53
CA HIS A 230 20.64 0.63 3.79
C HIS A 230 20.75 -0.82 4.30
N ARG A 231 19.68 -1.38 4.89
CA ARG A 231 19.65 -2.77 5.35
C ARG A 231 19.67 -3.76 4.19
N TYR A 232 19.30 -3.28 3.00
CA TYR A 232 19.06 -4.11 1.83
C TYR A 232 19.96 -3.74 0.66
N LEU A 233 20.29 -2.45 0.55
CA LEU A 233 20.95 -1.89 -0.61
C LEU A 233 21.97 -0.85 -0.15
N LYS A 234 23.18 -0.93 -0.71
CA LYS A 234 24.18 0.12 -0.54
C LYS A 234 23.80 1.32 -1.41
N ILE A 235 23.87 2.51 -0.85
CA ILE A 235 23.56 3.75 -1.56
C ILE A 235 24.85 4.21 -2.25
N SER A 236 24.76 4.72 -3.47
CA SER A 236 25.94 5.29 -4.15
C SER A 236 26.40 6.55 -3.43
N ASN A 237 27.68 6.59 -3.07
CA ASN A 237 28.31 7.80 -2.52
C ASN A 237 28.63 8.85 -3.59
N SER A 238 28.43 8.53 -4.88
CA SER A 238 28.79 9.40 -6.00
C SER A 238 27.70 9.46 -7.07
N TRP A 239 27.51 10.65 -7.63
CA TRP A 239 26.74 10.85 -8.86
C TRP A 239 27.54 10.32 -10.05
N ARG A 240 27.03 9.34 -10.80
CA ARG A 240 27.58 9.03 -12.13
C ARG A 240 27.10 10.09 -13.12
N LEU A 241 27.82 11.21 -13.16
CA LEU A 241 27.51 12.42 -13.97
C LEU A 241 27.33 12.17 -15.48
N ARG A 242 27.84 11.05 -16.01
CA ARG A 242 27.92 10.83 -17.47
C ARG A 242 26.56 10.76 -18.18
N THR A 243 25.46 10.59 -17.44
CA THR A 243 24.09 10.43 -17.98
C THR A 243 23.12 11.56 -17.58
N MET A 244 23.58 12.59 -16.85
CA MET A 244 22.71 13.54 -16.13
C MET A 244 22.29 14.81 -16.89
N ILE A 245 22.56 14.95 -18.19
CA ILE A 245 22.18 16.18 -18.92
C ILE A 245 20.65 16.34 -19.10
N LYS A 246 19.81 15.35 -18.72
CA LYS A 246 18.38 15.39 -19.07
C LYS A 246 17.33 15.62 -17.99
N ASN A 247 17.57 15.51 -16.68
CA ASN A 247 16.50 15.73 -15.69
C ASN A 247 17.01 16.22 -14.33
N SER A 248 16.57 17.43 -13.94
CA SER A 248 16.86 18.08 -12.65
C SER A 248 15.89 17.61 -11.56
N GLY A 249 16.07 16.38 -11.07
CA GLY A 249 15.36 15.86 -9.90
C GLY A 249 16.34 15.13 -8.97
N ILE A 250 16.34 15.45 -7.69
CA ILE A 250 17.20 14.81 -6.69
C ILE A 250 16.65 13.40 -6.38
N THR A 251 17.06 12.42 -7.18
CA THR A 251 16.77 11.00 -6.93
C THR A 251 18.01 10.32 -6.36
N ALA A 252 17.94 9.89 -5.09
CA ALA A 252 18.99 9.09 -4.47
C ALA A 252 19.12 7.76 -5.24
N THR A 253 20.30 7.52 -5.83
CA THR A 253 20.54 6.37 -6.70
C THR A 253 21.27 5.25 -5.95
N ILE A 254 20.79 4.02 -6.13
CA ILE A 254 21.19 2.85 -5.34
C ILE A 254 22.30 2.07 -6.05
N SER A 255 23.40 1.70 -5.37
CA SER A 255 24.53 0.96 -5.96
C SER A 255 25.06 -0.17 -5.06
N HIS A 256 25.11 -1.40 -5.57
CA HIS A 256 25.65 -2.62 -4.94
C HIS A 256 27.15 -2.54 -4.55
N VAL A 257 27.61 -3.33 -3.54
CA VAL A 257 28.84 -4.20 -3.60
C VAL A 257 28.70 -5.37 -2.60
N GLU A 258 29.06 -6.57 -3.10
CA GLU A 258 29.32 -7.90 -2.49
C GLU A 258 28.36 -8.52 -1.47
#